data_AF-A0A370GHR2-F1
#
_entry.id   AF-A0A370GHR2-F1
#
_cell.length_a   1.000
_cell.length_b   1.000
_cell.length_c   1.000
_cell.angle_alpha   90.00
_cell.angle_beta   90.00
_cell.angle_gamma   90.00
#
_symmetry.space_group_name_H-M   'P 1'
#
loop_
_entity.id
_entity.type
_entity.pdbx_description
1 polymer ?
#
loop_
_entity_poly.entity_id
_entity_poly.type
_entity_poly.pdbx_seq_one_letter_code
_entity_poly.pdbx_strand_id
1 'polypeptide(L)'
;MKKTPNIITERENALLQDESINPELASAFYRKIIEMILLFESQLNEEEEVGLRLVSFGNAMQFHVDAISYFNPSLISFMGILEDGSKVKLIQHVSQISFLLMALPKREEHAPPNRIGFLYSN
;
A
#
# COMPACT_ATOMS: atom_id res chain seq x y z
N MET A 1 6.80 -20.17 10.97
CA MET A 1 7.02 -18.97 11.80
C MET A 1 5.84 -18.05 11.59
N LYS A 2 5.08 -17.74 12.65
CA LYS A 2 3.92 -16.84 12.60
C LYS A 2 4.43 -15.42 12.31
N LYS A 3 4.05 -14.79 11.19
CA LYS A 3 4.32 -13.36 10.99
C LYS A 3 3.31 -12.58 11.84
N THR A 4 3.87 -11.74 12.69
CA THR A 4 3.23 -10.87 13.67
C THR A 4 2.10 -10.02 13.04
N PRO A 5 1.02 -9.66 13.77
CA PRO A 5 0.11 -8.60 13.35
C PRO A 5 0.91 -7.38 12.90
N ASN A 6 0.35 -6.55 12.01
CA ASN A 6 0.93 -5.26 11.61
C ASN A 6 1.22 -4.42 12.86
N ILE A 7 2.39 -4.63 13.46
CA ILE A 7 2.96 -3.71 14.43
C ILE A 7 3.44 -2.59 13.56
N ILE A 8 2.66 -1.52 13.53
CA ILE A 8 3.11 -0.23 13.01
C ILE A 8 4.50 -0.03 13.61
N THR A 9 5.53 -0.07 12.76
CA THR A 9 6.90 0.07 13.23
C THR A 9 7.05 1.41 13.93
N GLU A 10 8.00 1.54 14.85
CA GLU A 10 8.26 2.83 15.51
C GLU A 10 8.48 3.96 14.50
N ARG A 11 9.01 3.62 13.32
CA ARG A 11 9.19 4.54 12.18
C ARG A 11 7.87 4.91 11.50
N GLU A 12 6.98 3.95 11.26
CA GLU A 12 5.63 4.22 10.73
C GLU A 12 4.83 5.10 11.70
N ASN A 13 4.90 4.82 13.00
CA ASN A 13 4.25 5.63 14.03
C ASN A 13 4.82 7.06 14.08
N ALA A 14 6.13 7.21 14.01
CA ALA A 14 6.77 8.54 14.01
C ALA A 14 6.29 9.39 12.82
N LEU A 15 6.15 8.80 11.62
CA LEU A 15 5.64 9.50 10.44
C LEU A 15 4.14 9.81 10.52
N LEU A 16 3.36 8.88 11.08
CA LEU A 16 1.94 9.07 11.38
C LEU A 16 1.70 10.12 12.47
N GLN A 17 2.74 10.62 13.12
CA GLN A 17 2.66 11.65 14.15
C GLN A 17 3.46 12.91 13.81
N ASP A 18 4.19 12.93 12.68
CA ASP A 18 5.00 14.08 12.28
C ASP A 18 4.13 15.20 11.71
N GLU A 19 3.84 16.21 12.53
CA GLU A 19 3.05 17.39 12.15
C GLU A 19 3.85 18.39 11.30
N SER A 20 5.16 18.20 11.12
CA SER A 20 6.02 19.11 10.33
C SER A 20 6.02 18.81 8.83
N ILE A 21 5.37 17.73 8.40
CA ILE A 21 5.28 17.35 7.00
C ILE A 21 4.54 18.44 6.21
N ASN A 22 5.21 19.04 5.23
CA ASN A 22 4.57 19.96 4.30
C ASN A 22 3.44 19.22 3.53
N PRO A 23 2.18 19.68 3.62
CA PRO A 23 1.02 19.02 3.01
C PRO A 23 1.08 18.95 1.48
N GLU A 24 1.93 19.73 0.83
CA GLU A 24 2.11 19.73 -0.63
C GLU A 24 3.05 18.61 -1.12
N LEU A 25 3.75 17.92 -0.21
CA LEU A 25 4.71 16.89 -0.56
C LEU A 25 4.09 15.49 -0.63
N ALA A 26 4.67 14.62 -1.46
CA ALA A 26 4.28 13.23 -1.61
C ALA A 26 4.27 12.47 -0.27
N SER A 27 5.16 12.81 0.67
CA SER A 27 5.16 12.27 2.03
C SER A 27 3.83 12.48 2.77
N ALA A 28 3.16 13.62 2.57
CA ALA A 28 1.86 13.91 3.18
C ALA A 28 0.76 12.99 2.62
N PHE A 29 0.70 12.87 1.29
CA PHE A 29 -0.24 11.98 0.60
C PHE A 29 0.00 10.52 0.96
N TYR A 30 1.27 10.11 1.00
CA TYR A 30 1.69 8.77 1.39
C TYR A 30 1.19 8.40 2.78
N ARG A 31 1.35 9.29 3.76
CA ARG A 31 0.83 9.09 5.13
C ARG A 31 -0.68 8.85 5.13
N LYS A 32 -1.45 9.64 4.38
CA LYS A 32 -2.90 9.46 4.27
C LYS A 32 -3.30 8.15 3.59
N ILE A 33 -2.55 7.72 2.58
CA ILE A 33 -2.75 6.41 1.94
C ILE A 33 -2.53 5.27 2.95
N ILE A 34 -1.48 5.36 3.77
CA ILE A 34 -1.23 4.37 4.86
C ILE A 34 -2.40 4.35 5.84
N GLU A 35 -2.84 5.50 6.35
CA GLU A 35 -3.96 5.59 7.29
C GLU A 35 -5.22 4.93 6.72
N MET A 36 -5.54 5.17 5.44
CA MET A 36 -6.69 4.59 4.77
C MET A 36 -6.57 3.08 4.55
N ILE A 37 -5.37 2.58 4.22
CA ILE A 37 -5.12 1.14 4.06
C ILE A 37 -5.26 0.44 5.42
N LEU A 38 -4.64 0.96 6.47
CA LEU A 38 -4.72 0.37 7.81
C LEU A 38 -6.16 0.36 8.33
N LEU A 39 -6.93 1.42 8.10
CA LEU A 39 -8.34 1.47 8.45
C LEU A 39 -9.14 0.40 7.71
N PHE A 40 -8.90 0.23 6.40
CA PHE A 40 -9.57 -0.80 5.61
C PHE A 40 -9.15 -2.22 6.04
N GLU A 41 -7.85 -2.47 6.25
CA GLU A 41 -7.32 -3.75 6.77
C GLU A 41 -7.96 -4.13 8.10
N SER A 42 -8.22 -3.16 8.98
CA SER A 42 -8.84 -3.41 10.30
C SER A 42 -10.28 -3.94 10.22
N GLN A 43 -10.93 -3.81 9.06
CA GLN A 43 -12.31 -4.26 8.80
C GLN A 43 -12.37 -5.67 8.18
N LEU A 44 -11.22 -6.24 7.79
CA LEU A 44 -11.14 -7.55 7.13
C LEU A 44 -11.11 -8.70 8.14
N ASN A 45 -11.64 -9.86 7.75
CA ASN A 45 -11.56 -11.09 8.53
C ASN A 45 -10.26 -11.90 8.23
N GLU A 46 -10.06 -13.03 8.93
CA GLU A 46 -8.86 -13.87 8.80
C GLU A 46 -8.74 -14.64 7.47
N GLU A 47 -9.77 -14.58 6.63
CA GLU A 47 -9.82 -15.17 5.28
C GLU A 47 -9.63 -14.13 4.17
N GLU A 48 -9.48 -12.85 4.54
CA GLU A 48 -9.41 -11.73 3.62
C GLU A 48 -8.06 -11.00 3.64
N GLU A 49 -7.61 -10.63 2.45
CA GLU A 49 -6.44 -9.82 2.15
C GLU A 49 -6.84 -8.53 1.44
N VAL A 50 -6.00 -7.49 1.56
CA VAL A 50 -6.21 -6.27 0.78
C VAL A 50 -5.68 -6.47 -0.63
N GLY A 51 -6.59 -6.36 -1.60
CA GLY A 51 -6.26 -6.13 -2.99
C GLY A 51 -6.24 -4.63 -3.29
N LEU A 52 -5.19 -4.16 -3.97
CA LEU A 52 -5.18 -2.83 -4.58
C LEU A 52 -5.42 -2.97 -6.09
N ARG A 53 -6.44 -2.28 -6.62
CA ARG A 53 -6.60 -2.13 -8.07
C ARG A 53 -6.31 -0.69 -8.45
N LEU A 54 -5.28 -0.50 -9.28
CA LEU A 54 -4.95 0.79 -9.86
C LEU A 54 -5.87 1.05 -11.05
N VAL A 55 -6.61 2.15 -10.99
CA VAL A 55 -7.59 2.52 -12.01
C VAL A 55 -6.96 3.60 -12.88
N SER A 56 -6.49 3.23 -14.06
CA SER A 56 -6.17 4.20 -15.11
C SER A 56 -7.26 4.17 -16.17
N PHE A 57 -7.55 5.32 -16.78
CA PHE A 57 -8.54 5.44 -17.85
C PHE A 57 -8.17 4.49 -19.01
N GLY A 58 -8.95 3.42 -19.19
CA GLY A 58 -8.89 2.53 -20.36
C GLY A 58 -8.20 1.17 -20.16
N ASN A 59 -7.25 1.03 -19.21
CA ASN A 59 -6.57 -0.24 -18.92
C ASN A 59 -6.37 -0.38 -17.41
N ALA A 60 -7.17 -1.23 -16.75
CA ALA A 60 -6.97 -1.55 -15.34
C ALA A 60 -5.87 -2.60 -15.23
N MET A 61 -4.69 -2.20 -14.73
CA MET A 61 -3.66 -3.15 -14.34
C MET A 61 -3.98 -3.63 -12.92
N GLN A 62 -4.34 -4.91 -12.79
CA GLN A 62 -4.52 -5.55 -11.49
C GLN A 62 -3.26 -6.31 -11.14
N PHE A 63 -2.66 -5.98 -10.00
CA PHE A 63 -1.60 -6.77 -9.39
C PHE A 63 -1.69 -6.62 -7.88
N HIS A 64 -1.16 -7.60 -7.16
CA HIS A 64 -1.12 -7.51 -5.71
C HIS A 64 0.05 -6.62 -5.31
N VAL A 65 -0.26 -5.59 -4.54
CA VAL A 65 0.74 -4.64 -4.05
C VAL A 65 1.34 -5.20 -2.78
N ASP A 66 2.65 -5.42 -2.82
CA ASP A 66 3.43 -5.84 -1.66
C ASP A 66 3.97 -4.64 -0.89
N ALA A 67 4.22 -3.53 -1.60
CA ALA A 67 4.80 -2.34 -0.98
C ALA A 67 4.40 -1.03 -1.67
N ILE A 68 4.29 0.03 -0.86
CA ILE A 68 4.10 1.41 -1.33
C ILE A 68 5.27 2.28 -0.85
N SER A 69 5.75 3.17 -1.71
CA SER A 69 6.74 4.19 -1.35
C SER A 69 6.40 5.56 -1.95
N TYR A 70 7.10 6.61 -1.52
CA TYR A 70 6.98 7.95 -2.09
C TYR A 70 8.34 8.52 -2.49
N PHE A 71 8.35 9.59 -3.28
CA PHE A 71 9.51 10.42 -3.58
C PHE A 71 9.06 11.88 -3.71
N ASN A 72 9.57 12.74 -2.84
CA ASN A 72 9.20 14.15 -2.83
C ASN A 72 9.72 14.87 -4.09
N PRO A 73 8.99 15.86 -4.63
CA PRO A 73 7.78 16.44 -4.06
C PRO A 73 6.48 15.71 -4.38
N SER A 74 6.42 14.82 -5.38
CA SER A 74 5.10 14.47 -5.94
C SER A 74 4.92 13.07 -6.51
N LEU A 75 5.84 12.14 -6.26
CA LEU A 75 5.73 10.77 -6.79
C LEU A 75 5.35 9.77 -5.69
N ILE A 76 4.47 8.83 -6.04
CA ILE A 76 4.16 7.61 -5.28
C ILE A 76 4.47 6.41 -6.16
N SER A 77 4.95 5.33 -5.56
CA SER A 77 5.15 4.08 -6.29
C SER A 77 4.57 2.88 -5.57
N PHE A 78 4.01 1.97 -6.37
CA PHE A 78 3.40 0.71 -5.96
C PHE A 78 4.24 -0.43 -6.52
N MET A 79 4.70 -1.31 -5.66
CA MET A 79 5.52 -2.47 -6.01
C MET A 79 4.77 -3.75 -5.69
N GLY A 80 4.92 -4.75 -6.55
CA GLY A 80 4.27 -6.03 -6.36
C GLY A 80 4.77 -7.08 -7.34
N ILE A 81 4.01 -8.16 -7.44
CA ILE A 81 4.32 -9.32 -8.28
C ILE A 81 3.09 -9.67 -9.14
N LEU A 82 3.32 -9.88 -10.44
CA LEU A 82 2.33 -10.37 -11.40
C LEU A 82 2.09 -11.89 -11.26
N GLU A 83 1.06 -12.42 -11.93
CA GLU A 83 0.72 -13.85 -11.86
C GLU A 83 1.85 -14.78 -12.33
N ASP A 84 2.68 -14.33 -13.28
CA ASP A 84 3.83 -15.06 -13.80
C ASP A 84 5.08 -14.97 -12.89
N GLY A 85 4.97 -14.29 -11.74
CA GLY A 85 6.09 -14.06 -10.82
C GLY A 85 6.97 -12.85 -11.17
N SER A 86 6.67 -12.13 -12.25
CA SER A 86 7.42 -10.93 -12.64
C SER A 86 7.22 -9.80 -11.62
N LYS A 87 8.32 -9.15 -11.24
CA LYS A 87 8.27 -7.94 -10.39
C LYS A 87 7.72 -6.77 -11.20
N VAL A 88 6.77 -6.05 -10.63
CA VAL A 88 6.20 -4.84 -11.23
C VAL A 88 6.36 -3.66 -10.28
N LYS A 89 6.62 -2.48 -10.85
CA LYS A 89 6.62 -1.20 -10.14
C LYS A 89 5.89 -0.16 -10.97
N LEU A 90 4.77 0.35 -10.45
CA LEU A 90 4.09 1.50 -11.02
C LEU A 90 4.54 2.77 -10.29
N ILE A 91 4.89 3.82 -11.04
CA ILE A 91 5.24 5.14 -10.52
C ILE A 91 4.19 6.14 -11.03
N GLN A 92 3.57 6.91 -10.14
CA GLN A 92 2.56 7.90 -10.48
C GLN A 92 2.83 9.23 -9.78
N HIS A 93 2.43 10.32 -10.44
CA HIS A 93 2.30 11.61 -9.78
C HIS A 93 1.11 11.57 -8.81
N VAL A 94 1.20 12.24 -7.65
CA VAL A 94 0.14 12.25 -6.61
C VAL A 94 -1.23 12.68 -7.15
N SER A 95 -1.27 13.60 -8.11
CA SER A 95 -2.51 14.06 -8.74
C SER A 95 -3.17 13.07 -9.71
N GLN A 96 -2.47 11.99 -10.07
CA GLN A 96 -2.94 10.97 -11.00
C GLN A 96 -3.35 9.67 -10.29
N ILE A 97 -3.26 9.65 -8.96
CA ILE A 97 -3.56 8.47 -8.17
C ILE A 97 -5.07 8.23 -8.17
N SER A 98 -5.45 7.06 -8.66
CA SER A 98 -6.80 6.51 -8.52
C SER A 98 -6.66 5.02 -8.24
N PHE A 99 -6.98 4.61 -7.02
CA PHE A 99 -6.96 3.20 -6.63
C PHE A 99 -8.22 2.81 -5.88
N LEU A 100 -8.53 1.53 -5.98
CA LEU A 100 -9.62 0.86 -5.27
C LEU A 100 -9.01 -0.15 -4.30
N LEU A 101 -9.40 -0.07 -3.03
CA LEU A 101 -9.16 -1.12 -2.04
C LEU A 101 -10.29 -2.14 -2.13
N MET A 102 -9.93 -3.42 -2.16
CA MET A 102 -10.87 -4.54 -2.22
C MET A 102 -10.48 -5.60 -1.21
N ALA A 103 -11.46 -6.25 -0.59
CA ALA A 103 -11.25 -7.49 0.14
C ALA A 103 -11.12 -8.62 -0.88
N LEU A 104 -10.00 -9.34 -0.86
CA LEU A 104 -9.76 -10.51 -1.70
C LEU A 104 -9.61 -11.75 -0.81
N PRO A 105 -9.98 -12.96 -1.29
CA PRO A 105 -9.62 -14.20 -0.60
C PRO A 105 -8.10 -14.31 -0.44
N LYS A 106 -7.64 -14.94 0.65
CA LYS A 106 -6.23 -15.30 0.82
C LYS A 106 -5.68 -16.01 -0.42
N ARG A 107 -4.46 -15.62 -0.84
CA ARG A 107 -3.76 -16.30 -1.95
C ARG A 107 -3.36 -17.73 -1.61
N GLU A 108 -3.03 -17.98 -0.34
CA GLU A 108 -2.62 -19.29 0.16
C GLU A 108 -3.52 -19.69 1.34
N GLU A 109 -4.21 -20.82 1.21
CA GLU A 109 -5.23 -21.28 2.18
C GLU A 109 -4.67 -21.45 3.61
N HIS A 110 -3.41 -21.89 3.73
CA HIS A 110 -2.75 -22.16 5.01
C HIS A 110 -1.78 -21.05 5.47
N ALA A 111 -1.67 -19.95 4.71
CA ALA A 111 -0.88 -18.80 5.12
C ALA A 111 -1.74 -17.76 5.86
N PRO A 112 -1.15 -16.92 6.72
CA PRO A 112 -1.83 -15.72 7.18
C PRO A 112 -2.11 -14.78 6.00
N PRO A 113 -3.16 -13.94 6.06
CA PRO A 113 -3.40 -12.91 5.07
C PRO A 113 -2.18 -12.03 4.80
N ASN A 114 -1.83 -11.83 3.53
CA ASN A 114 -0.88 -10.80 3.11
C ASN A 114 -1.40 -9.41 3.48
N ARG A 115 -0.50 -8.57 4.00
CA ARG A 115 -0.72 -7.16 4.36
C ARG A 115 0.23 -6.29 3.54
N ILE A 116 -0.19 -5.07 3.20
CA ILE A 116 0.61 -4.17 2.38
C ILE A 116 1.78 -3.62 3.20
N GLY A 117 3.00 -3.70 2.68
CA GLY A 117 4.19 -3.11 3.29
C GLY A 117 4.38 -1.62 2.93
N PHE A 118 5.10 -0.91 3.80
CA PHE A 118 5.37 0.52 3.62
C PHE A 118 6.88 0.76 3.56
N LEU A 119 7.37 1.25 2.41
CA LEU A 119 8.79 1.51 2.15
C LEU A 119 9.07 3.01 2.05
N TYR A 120 10.23 3.42 2.57
CA TYR A 120 10.68 4.80 2.63
C TYR A 120 11.88 5.02 1.70
N SER A 121 11.92 6.14 0.98
CA SER A 121 13.16 6.65 0.37
C SER A 121 13.55 7.97 1.03
N ASN A 122 14.81 8.06 1.46
CA ASN A 122 15.45 9.32 1.85
C ASN A 122 15.64 10.24 0.65
#